data_AF-A0A8T6IUR5-F1
#
_entry.id   AF-A0A8T6IUR5-F1
#
_cell.length_a   1.000
_cell.length_b   1.000
_cell.length_c   1.000
_cell.angle_alpha   90.00
_cell.angle_beta   90.00
_cell.angle_gamma   90.00
#
_symmetry.space_group_name_H-M   'P 1'
#
loop_
_entity.id
_entity.type
_entity.pdbx_description
1 polymer ?
#
loop_
_entity_poly.entity_id
_entity_poly.type
_entity_poly.pdbx_seq_one_letter_code
_entity_poly.pdbx_strand_id
1 'polypeptide(L)'
;MVEMDNRIPLDWDALEVGEVFEKFEYTLTHEMIDEYRRGVMDPEAAFPTISHKVDVRQFNARYSDNGSVNARCAFHCYNSPVPGRKLTVTAWVADKYLRRGKNYIVTEA
;
A
#
# COMPACT_ATOMS: atom_id res chain seq x y z
N MET A 1 21.73 -7.99 12.53
CA MET A 1 20.80 -8.30 13.64
C MET A 1 19.46 -8.60 12.99
N VAL A 2 18.87 -9.76 13.26
CA VAL A 2 17.52 -10.06 12.78
C VAL A 2 16.57 -9.27 13.67
N GLU A 3 15.97 -8.20 13.14
CA GLU A 3 14.85 -7.53 13.82
C GLU A 3 13.78 -8.58 14.10
N MET A 4 13.33 -8.65 15.35
CA MET A 4 12.19 -9.50 15.68
C MET A 4 10.97 -8.92 14.97
N ASP A 5 10.34 -9.72 14.11
CA ASP A 5 9.11 -9.35 13.42
C ASP A 5 7.99 -9.24 14.46
N ASN A 6 7.66 -8.00 14.84
CA ASN A 6 6.62 -7.70 15.83
C ASN A 6 5.21 -7.66 15.22
N ARG A 7 5.06 -8.02 13.94
CA ARG A 7 3.77 -7.98 13.25
C ARG A 7 2.87 -9.14 13.66
N ILE A 8 1.57 -8.92 13.57
CA ILE A 8 0.55 -9.91 13.90
C ILE A 8 0.49 -10.94 12.77
N PRO A 9 0.59 -12.26 13.03
CA PRO A 9 0.34 -13.27 12.01
C PRO A 9 -1.05 -13.09 11.41
N LEU A 10 -1.14 -13.01 10.08
CA LEU A 10 -2.39 -12.75 9.39
C LEU A 10 -3.37 -13.91 9.57
N ASP A 11 -4.46 -13.67 10.28
CA ASP A 11 -5.64 -14.52 10.31
C ASP A 11 -6.74 -13.90 9.43
N TRP A 12 -7.02 -14.53 8.29
CA TRP A 12 -8.02 -14.05 7.34
C TRP A 12 -9.43 -14.07 7.93
N ASP A 13 -9.76 -15.02 8.80
CA ASP A 13 -11.08 -15.13 9.40
C ASP A 13 -11.31 -14.02 10.43
N ALA A 14 -10.26 -13.61 11.14
CA ALA A 14 -10.31 -12.53 12.14
C ALA A 14 -10.30 -11.10 11.56
N LEU A 15 -9.93 -10.91 10.29
CA LEU A 15 -9.95 -9.57 9.67
C LEU A 15 -11.35 -8.96 9.65
N GLU A 16 -11.46 -7.70 10.04
CA GLU A 16 -12.73 -6.97 10.01
C GLU A 16 -12.79 -6.04 8.80
N VAL A 17 -13.85 -6.15 8.00
CA VAL A 17 -14.13 -5.16 6.94
C VAL A 17 -14.45 -3.83 7.60
N GLY A 18 -13.73 -2.79 7.19
CA GLY A 18 -13.75 -1.47 7.80
C GLY A 18 -12.63 -1.23 8.83
N GLU A 19 -11.79 -2.21 9.14
CA GLU A 19 -10.61 -1.99 9.99
C GLU A 19 -9.70 -0.94 9.39
N VAL A 20 -9.49 0.17 10.09
CA VAL A 20 -8.63 1.29 9.68
C VAL A 20 -7.26 1.16 10.31
N PHE A 21 -6.21 1.36 9.52
CA PHE A 21 -4.83 1.26 9.98
C PHE A 21 -4.25 2.61 10.43
N GLU A 22 -3.14 2.56 11.18
CA GLU A 22 -2.40 3.76 11.60
C GLU A 22 -1.95 4.58 10.40
N LYS A 23 -2.24 5.89 10.41
CA LYS A 23 -1.94 6.80 9.31
C LYS A 23 -0.47 6.75 8.92
N PHE A 24 -0.21 6.68 7.62
CA PHE A 24 1.13 6.80 7.08
C PHE A 24 1.33 8.19 6.49
N GLU A 25 2.33 8.91 6.99
CA GLU A 25 2.62 10.27 6.52
C GLU A 25 4.04 10.34 5.95
N TYR A 26 4.19 11.01 4.81
CA TYR A 26 5.49 11.25 4.22
C TYR A 26 5.49 12.52 3.36
N THR A 27 6.66 13.14 3.22
CA THR A 27 6.85 14.26 2.30
C THR A 27 7.34 13.73 0.97
N LEU A 28 6.65 14.07 -0.12
CA LEU A 28 7.12 13.73 -1.46
C LEU A 28 8.36 14.55 -1.80
N THR A 29 9.49 13.90 -2.04
CA THR A 29 10.73 14.58 -2.46
C THR A 29 10.88 14.55 -3.99
N HIS A 30 11.72 15.43 -4.53
CA HIS A 30 12.08 15.37 -5.95
C HIS A 30 12.81 14.07 -6.29
N GLU A 31 13.66 13.61 -5.38
CA GLU A 31 14.43 12.38 -5.53
C GLU A 31 13.54 11.13 -5.67
N MET A 32 12.41 11.08 -4.94
CA MET A 32 11.39 10.03 -5.12
C MET A 32 10.76 10.04 -6.52
N ILE A 33 10.54 11.22 -7.10
CA ILE A 33 10.03 11.35 -8.49
C ILE A 33 11.08 10.84 -9.47
N ASP A 34 12.33 11.27 -9.32
CA ASP A 34 13.41 10.88 -10.22
C ASP A 34 13.69 9.38 -10.15
N GLU A 35 13.66 8.79 -8.95
CA GLU A 35 13.78 7.35 -8.76
C GLU A 35 12.64 6.59 -9.41
N TYR A 36 11.40 7.05 -9.23
CA TYR A 36 10.24 6.48 -9.90
C TYR A 36 10.40 6.50 -11.42
N ARG A 37 10.73 7.66 -12.00
CA ARG A 37 10.94 7.84 -13.45
C ARG A 37 12.01 6.92 -14.01
N ARG A 38 13.13 6.77 -13.28
CA ARG A 38 14.17 5.79 -13.63
C ARG A 38 13.62 4.36 -13.59
N GLY A 39 12.89 4.01 -12.54
CA GLY A 39 12.32 2.67 -12.34
C GLY A 39 11.29 2.29 -13.39
N VAL A 40 10.48 3.23 -13.86
CA VAL A 40 9.49 3.01 -14.93
C VAL A 40 10.03 3.30 -16.33
N MET A 41 11.29 3.76 -16.44
CA MET A 41 11.95 4.16 -17.69
C MET A 41 11.16 5.22 -18.49
N ASP A 42 10.48 6.11 -17.79
CA ASP A 42 9.70 7.20 -18.36
C ASP A 42 10.08 8.53 -17.66
N PRO A 43 10.78 9.46 -18.35
CA PRO A 43 11.20 10.72 -17.76
C PRO A 43 10.04 11.67 -17.46
N GLU A 44 8.86 11.47 -18.04
CA GLU A 44 7.69 12.32 -17.87
C GLU A 44 6.70 11.76 -16.83
N ALA A 45 6.98 10.58 -16.28
CA ALA A 45 6.09 9.93 -15.30
C ALA A 45 5.87 10.83 -14.07
N ALA A 46 4.60 11.05 -13.72
CA ALA A 46 4.18 12.10 -12.77
C ALA A 46 3.55 11.59 -11.46
N PHE A 47 3.35 10.27 -11.32
CA PHE A 47 2.64 9.67 -10.18
C PHE A 47 3.50 8.63 -9.44
N PRO A 48 4.57 9.07 -8.74
CA PRO A 48 5.42 8.16 -7.97
C PRO A 48 4.67 7.45 -6.84
N THR A 49 3.53 7.98 -6.40
CA THR A 49 2.69 7.37 -5.35
C THR A 49 2.20 5.97 -5.73
N ILE A 50 2.11 5.65 -7.03
CA ILE A 50 1.69 4.33 -7.50
C ILE A 50 2.72 3.25 -7.11
N SER A 51 4.02 3.53 -7.22
CA SER A 51 5.06 2.55 -6.88
C SER A 51 5.15 2.29 -5.38
N HIS A 52 4.70 3.24 -4.55
CA HIS A 52 4.75 3.13 -3.10
C HIS A 52 3.73 2.15 -2.51
N LYS A 53 2.73 1.72 -3.31
CA LYS A 53 1.66 0.79 -2.89
C LYS A 53 1.12 1.13 -1.49
N VAL A 54 0.73 2.39 -1.33
CA VAL A 54 0.40 2.96 -0.02
C VAL A 54 -0.83 2.29 0.61
N ASP A 55 -1.70 1.70 -0.22
CA ASP A 55 -2.85 0.87 0.14
C ASP A 55 -2.49 -0.36 0.99
N VAL A 56 -1.37 -1.01 0.68
CA VAL A 56 -0.94 -2.23 1.39
C VAL A 56 0.16 -1.98 2.41
N ARG A 57 0.82 -0.80 2.39
CA ARG A 57 1.95 -0.52 3.26
C ARG A 57 1.57 -0.59 4.74
N GLN A 58 0.45 0.04 5.10
CA GLN A 58 -0.05 0.06 6.49
C GLN A 58 -0.53 -1.33 6.92
N PHE A 59 -1.18 -2.08 6.01
CA PHE A 59 -1.54 -3.48 6.24
C PHE A 59 -0.29 -4.34 6.52
N ASN A 60 0.74 -4.26 5.68
CA ASN A 60 1.99 -5.02 5.82
C ASN A 60 2.85 -4.58 7.01
N ALA A 61 2.63 -3.37 7.54
CA ALA A 61 3.25 -2.91 8.77
C ALA A 61 2.58 -3.52 10.02
N ARG A 62 1.29 -3.88 9.92
CA ARG A 62 0.53 -4.50 11.01
C ARG A 62 0.59 -6.03 10.97
N TYR A 63 0.47 -6.62 9.78
CA TYR A 63 0.37 -8.06 9.59
C TYR A 63 1.59 -8.67 8.91
N SER A 64 1.92 -9.89 9.33
CA SER A 64 2.84 -10.79 8.65
C SER A 64 2.03 -11.90 7.98
N ASP A 65 2.16 -12.05 6.66
CA ASP A 65 1.47 -13.09 5.90
C ASP A 65 2.43 -14.13 5.33
N ASN A 66 1.89 -15.24 4.84
CA ASN A 66 2.67 -16.33 4.24
C ASN A 66 2.95 -16.10 2.73
N GLY A 67 3.17 -14.85 2.31
CA GLY A 67 3.56 -14.52 0.94
C GLY A 67 2.36 -14.35 0.00
N SER A 68 1.48 -13.40 0.31
CA SER A 68 0.39 -13.04 -0.61
C SER A 68 0.92 -12.46 -1.92
N VAL A 69 0.10 -12.56 -2.98
CA VAL A 69 0.40 -11.99 -4.30
C VAL A 69 -0.70 -11.01 -4.65
N ASN A 70 -0.33 -9.85 -5.18
CA ASN A 70 -1.29 -8.89 -5.68
C ASN A 70 -2.04 -9.48 -6.89
N ALA A 71 -3.36 -9.66 -6.76
CA ALA A 71 -4.20 -10.22 -7.81
C ALA A 71 -4.74 -9.16 -8.77
N ARG A 72 -5.00 -7.94 -8.25
CA ARG A 72 -5.49 -6.78 -9.01
C ARG A 72 -5.23 -5.51 -8.21
N CYS A 73 -5.12 -4.38 -8.91
CA CYS A 73 -5.14 -3.04 -8.34
C CYS A 73 -5.95 -2.12 -9.27
N ALA A 74 -6.60 -1.11 -8.72
CA ALA A 74 -7.21 -0.01 -9.46
C ALA A 74 -6.93 1.28 -8.70
N PHE A 75 -6.62 2.35 -9.42
CA PHE A 75 -6.31 3.65 -8.83
C PHE A 75 -6.97 4.76 -9.64
N HIS A 76 -7.34 5.82 -8.94
CA HIS A 76 -7.85 7.05 -9.53
C HIS A 76 -6.89 8.19 -9.19
N CYS A 77 -6.32 8.81 -10.21
CA CYS A 77 -5.35 9.88 -10.08
C CYS A 77 -6.05 11.23 -10.28
N TYR A 78 -6.28 11.97 -9.20
CA TYR A 78 -6.98 13.26 -9.27
C TYR A 78 -6.03 14.43 -9.57
N ASN A 79 -4.86 14.45 -8.93
CA ASN A 79 -3.84 15.49 -9.12
C ASN A 79 -2.45 14.88 -8.97
N SER A 80 -1.52 15.24 -9.84
CA SER A 80 -0.12 14.81 -9.70
C SER A 80 0.47 15.38 -8.41
N PRO A 81 1.07 14.55 -7.55
CA PRO A 81 1.64 15.02 -6.29
C PRO A 81 2.86 15.91 -6.58
N VAL A 82 2.96 17.03 -5.86
CA VAL A 82 4.01 18.04 -6.05
C VAL A 82 5.12 17.82 -5.01
N PRO A 83 6.41 17.87 -5.40
CA PRO A 83 7.52 17.84 -4.45
C PRO A 83 7.36 18.85 -3.31
N GLY A 84 7.75 18.46 -2.11
CA GLY A 84 7.61 19.23 -0.88
C GLY A 84 6.24 19.13 -0.22
N ARG A 85 5.24 18.50 -0.86
CA ARG A 85 3.94 18.27 -0.23
C ARG A 85 4.01 17.08 0.72
N LYS A 86 3.42 17.26 1.91
CA LYS A 86 3.13 16.18 2.84
C LYS A 86 1.88 15.44 2.38
N LEU A 87 2.00 14.13 2.24
CA LEU A 87 0.91 13.20 1.94
C LEU A 87 0.57 12.45 3.23
N THR A 88 -0.72 12.34 3.52
CA THR A 88 -1.27 11.56 4.63
C THR A 88 -2.16 10.48 4.04
N VAL A 89 -1.79 9.22 4.26
CA VAL A 89 -2.49 8.04 3.75
C VAL A 89 -3.29 7.41 4.89
N THR A 90 -4.56 7.11 4.63
CA THR A 90 -5.42 6.36 5.53
C THR A 90 -5.87 5.11 4.78
N ALA A 91 -5.36 3.95 5.16
CA ALA A 91 -5.75 2.69 4.54
C ALA A 91 -6.69 1.89 5.45
N TRP A 92 -7.54 1.07 4.85
CA TRP A 92 -8.46 0.17 5.56
C TRP A 92 -8.71 -1.13 4.80
N VAL A 93 -9.24 -2.14 5.49
CA VAL A 93 -9.79 -3.35 4.86
C VAL A 93 -11.14 -3.01 4.24
N ALA A 94 -11.19 -2.86 2.92
CA ALA A 94 -12.41 -2.51 2.21
C ALA A 94 -13.34 -3.71 1.99
N ASP A 95 -12.77 -4.91 1.82
CA ASP A 95 -13.52 -6.14 1.66
C ASP A 95 -12.62 -7.38 1.92
N LYS A 96 -13.24 -8.54 2.16
CA LYS A 96 -12.58 -9.84 2.14
C LYS A 96 -13.52 -10.91 1.59
N TYR A 97 -13.02 -11.78 0.72
CA TYR A 97 -13.86 -12.81 0.11
C TYR A 97 -13.10 -14.10 -0.24
N LEU A 98 -13.81 -15.23 -0.28
CA LEU A 98 -13.29 -16.52 -0.73
C LEU A 98 -13.69 -16.73 -2.20
N ARG A 99 -12.71 -17.00 -3.07
CA ARG A 99 -12.99 -17.36 -4.47
C ARG A 99 -12.09 -18.50 -4.91
N ARG A 100 -12.68 -19.59 -5.43
CA ARG A 100 -11.97 -20.79 -5.88
C ARG A 100 -11.01 -21.37 -4.81
N GLY A 101 -11.44 -21.38 -3.54
CA GLY A 101 -10.63 -21.89 -2.42
C GLY A 101 -9.42 -21.02 -2.07
N LYS A 102 -9.39 -19.76 -2.52
CA LYS A 102 -8.34 -18.80 -2.20
C LYS A 102 -8.94 -17.59 -1.49
N ASN A 103 -8.24 -17.14 -0.46
CA ASN A 103 -8.59 -15.99 0.34
C ASN A 103 -8.15 -14.73 -0.39
N TYR A 104 -9.07 -13.76 -0.50
CA TYR A 104 -8.80 -12.43 -1.03
C TYR A 104 -9.06 -11.40 0.05
N ILE A 105 -8.24 -10.35 0.03
CA ILE A 105 -8.37 -9.16 0.87
C ILE A 105 -8.32 -7.98 -0.09
N VAL A 106 -9.21 -7.03 0.10
CA VAL A 106 -9.22 -5.75 -0.61
C VAL A 106 -8.82 -4.68 0.41
N THR A 107 -7.77 -3.94 0.09
CA THR A 107 -7.36 -2.74 0.83
C THR A 107 -7.58 -1.53 -0.04
N GLU A 108 -7.98 -0.42 0.58
CA GLU A 108 -8.19 0.87 -0.06
C GLU A 108 -7.48 1.96 0.74
N ALA A 109 -7.12 3.05 0.07
CA ALA A 109 -6.43 4.22 0.63
C ALA A 109 -6.70 5.50 -0.16
#